data_AF-A0A3R9YHW3-F1
#
_entry.id   AF-A0A3R9YHW3-F1
#
_cell.length_a   1.000
_cell.length_b   1.000
_cell.length_c   1.000
_cell.angle_alpha   90.00
_cell.angle_beta   90.00
_cell.angle_gamma   90.00
#
_symmetry.space_group_name_H-M   'P 1'
#
loop_
_entity.id
_entity.type
_entity.pdbx_description
1 polymer ?
#
loop_
_entity_poly.entity_id
_entity_poly.type
_entity_poly.pdbx_seq_one_letter_code
_entity_poly.pdbx_strand_id
1 'polypeptide(L)'
;MTTDLERELVAAHRIVAHQHEIVTCWRSMYVPGELRFVPLPPEMEAIIRSSADYDDVVAGGAPTLLSIASGNEALELVLYRASADGAVYMLAPVRH
;
A
#
# COMPACT_ATOMS: atom_id res chain seq x y z
N MET A 1 -10.00 -5.28 -22.04
CA MET A 1 -9.23 -6.39 -21.44
C MET A 1 -8.58 -5.83 -20.20
N THR A 2 -9.04 -6.24 -19.02
CA THR A 2 -8.42 -5.86 -17.75
C THR A 2 -7.15 -6.69 -17.58
N THR A 3 -6.00 -6.05 -17.35
CA THR A 3 -4.72 -6.76 -17.24
C THR A 3 -4.69 -7.63 -15.97
N ASP A 4 -3.82 -8.64 -15.92
CA ASP A 4 -3.66 -9.49 -14.73
C ASP A 4 -3.31 -8.66 -13.48
N LEU A 5 -2.45 -7.65 -13.68
CA LEU A 5 -2.09 -6.66 -12.67
C LEU A 5 -3.30 -5.88 -12.15
N GLU A 6 -4.15 -5.34 -13.04
CA GLU A 6 -5.33 -4.59 -12.61
C GLU A 6 -6.29 -5.45 -11.76
N ARG A 7 -6.48 -6.71 -12.13
CA ARG A 7 -7.30 -7.65 -11.35
C ARG A 7 -6.69 -7.94 -9.99
N GLU A 8 -5.38 -8.10 -9.95
CA GLU A 8 -4.61 -8.32 -8.73
C GLU A 8 -4.71 -7.13 -7.77
N LEU A 9 -4.48 -5.91 -8.25
CA LEU A 9 -4.58 -4.68 -7.45
C LEU A 9 -6.01 -4.43 -6.93
N VAL A 10 -7.04 -4.76 -7.72
CA VAL A 10 -8.43 -4.69 -7.27
C VAL A 10 -8.71 -5.70 -6.16
N ALA A 11 -8.16 -6.92 -6.25
CA ALA A 11 -8.29 -7.93 -5.20
C ALA A 11 -7.59 -7.49 -3.91
N ALA A 12 -6.36 -6.98 -4.01
CA ALA A 12 -5.61 -6.41 -2.89
C ALA A 12 -6.39 -5.27 -2.21
N HIS A 13 -6.96 -4.34 -3.00
CA HIS A 13 -7.78 -3.25 -2.47
C HIS A 13 -9.00 -3.75 -1.70
N ARG A 14 -9.66 -4.81 -2.17
CA ARG A 14 -10.79 -5.43 -1.44
C ARG A 14 -10.37 -6.01 -0.10
N ILE A 15 -9.17 -6.61 -0.01
CA ILE A 15 -8.64 -7.14 1.26
C ILE A 15 -8.49 -6.01 2.27
N VAL A 16 -7.85 -4.90 1.88
CA VAL A 16 -7.69 -3.73 2.75
C VAL A 16 -9.04 -3.17 3.19
N ALA A 17 -10.01 -3.09 2.27
CA ALA A 17 -11.35 -2.60 2.58
C ALA A 17 -12.14 -3.49 3.56
N HIS A 18 -11.90 -4.80 3.55
CA HIS A 18 -12.55 -5.76 4.47
C HIS A 18 -11.81 -5.88 5.81
N GLN A 19 -10.51 -5.60 5.86
CA GLN A 19 -9.75 -5.48 7.10
C GLN A 19 -10.06 -4.12 7.75
N HIS A 20 -11.28 -4.04 8.30
CA HIS A 20 -11.97 -2.88 8.88
C HIS A 20 -11.15 -2.01 9.86
N GLU A 21 -10.01 -2.50 10.35
CA GLU A 21 -9.20 -1.86 11.40
C GLU A 21 -8.01 -1.06 10.86
N ILE A 22 -7.48 -1.38 9.67
CA ILE A 22 -6.30 -0.68 9.10
C ILE A 22 -6.67 0.73 8.59
N VAL A 23 -7.93 0.93 8.20
CA VAL A 23 -8.40 2.18 7.56
C VAL A 23 -9.09 3.11 8.57
N THR A 24 -9.02 2.85 9.87
CA THR A 24 -9.81 3.61 10.86
C THR A 24 -9.35 5.07 10.96
N CYS A 25 -8.03 5.30 10.90
CA CYS A 25 -7.42 6.64 10.80
C CYS A 25 -7.62 7.29 9.41
N TRP A 26 -7.74 6.50 8.34
CA TRP A 26 -7.89 7.02 6.98
C TRP A 26 -9.35 7.29 6.59
N ARG A 27 -10.32 6.63 7.22
CA ARG A 27 -11.77 6.84 7.02
C ARG A 27 -12.23 8.25 7.42
N SER A 28 -11.54 8.91 8.34
CA SER A 28 -11.81 10.31 8.69
C SER A 28 -11.17 11.30 7.70
N MET A 29 -10.23 10.86 6.87
CA MET A 29 -9.45 11.71 5.95
C MET A 29 -9.80 11.52 4.47
N TYR A 30 -10.30 10.34 4.07
CA TYR A 30 -10.55 10.01 2.67
C TYR A 30 -11.89 9.29 2.47
N VAL A 31 -12.57 9.63 1.38
CA VAL A 31 -13.83 8.99 1.00
C VAL A 31 -13.52 7.57 0.48
N PRO A 32 -14.29 6.54 0.89
CA PRO A 32 -14.16 5.19 0.34
C PRO A 32 -14.31 5.23 -1.20
N GLY A 33 -13.21 5.03 -1.92
CA GLY A 33 -13.14 5.12 -3.39
C GLY A 33 -12.06 6.06 -3.92
N GLU A 34 -11.50 6.92 -3.08
CA GLU A 34 -10.39 7.82 -3.45
C GLU A 34 -9.02 7.16 -3.37
N LEU A 35 -8.91 6.01 -2.69
CA LEU A 35 -7.65 5.31 -2.51
C LEU A 35 -7.44 4.27 -3.61
N ARG A 36 -6.24 4.22 -4.20
CA ARG A 36 -5.83 3.16 -5.13
C ARG A 36 -4.40 2.75 -4.84
N PHE A 37 -4.09 1.51 -5.21
CA PHE A 37 -2.70 1.10 -5.32
C PHE A 37 -2.05 1.81 -6.50
N VAL A 38 -1.04 2.60 -6.20
CA VAL A 38 -0.19 3.30 -7.18
C VAL A 38 1.23 2.77 -7.04
N PRO A 39 2.02 2.73 -8.14
CA PRO A 39 3.41 2.33 -8.06
C PRO A 39 4.15 3.14 -7.00
N LEU A 40 4.93 2.47 -6.16
CA LEU A 40 5.76 3.13 -5.18
C LEU A 40 6.89 3.88 -5.91
N PRO A 41 7.06 5.20 -5.70
CA PRO A 41 8.15 5.93 -6.32
C PRO A 41 9.51 5.32 -5.94
N PRO A 42 10.46 5.16 -6.88
CA PRO A 42 11.74 4.50 -6.61
C PRO A 42 12.53 5.14 -5.47
N GLU A 43 12.47 6.48 -5.32
CA GLU A 43 13.13 7.16 -4.20
C GLU A 43 12.50 6.76 -2.86
N MET A 44 11.17 6.63 -2.82
CA MET A 44 10.45 6.23 -1.61
C MET A 44 10.68 4.75 -1.29
N GLU A 45 10.76 3.89 -2.29
CA GLU A 45 11.15 2.49 -2.11
C GLU A 45 12.54 2.36 -1.51
N ALA A 46 13.52 3.13 -2.01
CA ALA A 46 14.88 3.12 -1.46
C ALA A 46 14.91 3.56 0.02
N ILE A 47 14.12 4.59 0.39
CA ILE A 47 13.99 5.04 1.77
C ILE A 47 13.37 3.94 2.64
N ILE A 48 12.26 3.35 2.21
CA ILE A 48 11.56 2.29 2.94
C ILE A 48 12.49 1.09 3.17
N ARG A 49 13.19 0.62 2.13
CA ARG A 49 14.12 -0.51 2.20
C ARG A 49 15.32 -0.24 3.11
N SER A 50 15.65 1.03 3.36
CA SER A 50 16.71 1.41 4.30
C SER A 50 16.25 1.46 5.76
N SER A 51 14.93 1.39 6.01
CA SER A 51 14.38 1.37 7.37
C SER A 51 14.66 0.04 8.06
N ALA A 52 15.01 0.09 9.35
CA ALA A 52 15.15 -1.11 10.18
C ALA A 52 13.80 -1.80 10.43
N ASP A 53 12.69 -1.06 10.28
CA ASP A 53 11.33 -1.56 10.49
C ASP A 53 10.74 -2.22 9.24
N TYR A 54 11.51 -2.31 8.15
CA TYR A 54 11.03 -2.87 6.88
C TYR A 54 11.37 -4.36 6.74
N ASP A 55 10.33 -5.17 6.58
CA ASP A 55 10.41 -6.53 6.06
C ASP A 55 9.93 -6.58 4.60
N ASP A 56 10.59 -7.41 3.79
CA ASP A 56 10.23 -7.58 2.38
C ASP A 56 8.79 -8.09 2.22
N VAL A 57 8.00 -7.38 1.42
CA VAL A 57 6.61 -7.74 1.14
C VAL A 57 6.56 -8.95 0.21
N VAL A 58 5.83 -9.99 0.63
CA VAL A 58 5.64 -11.21 -0.16
C VAL A 58 4.83 -10.90 -1.42
N ALA A 59 5.38 -11.26 -2.59
CA ALA A 59 4.71 -11.05 -3.87
C ALA A 59 3.41 -11.86 -3.95
N GLY A 60 2.29 -11.21 -4.32
CA GLY A 60 0.97 -11.82 -4.35
C GLY A 60 0.38 -12.13 -2.96
N GLY A 61 1.07 -11.74 -1.88
CA GLY A 61 0.63 -11.94 -0.49
C GLY A 61 -0.48 -10.97 -0.06
N ALA A 62 -0.73 -10.88 1.25
CA ALA A 62 -1.63 -9.87 1.77
C ALA A 62 -0.96 -8.47 1.74
N PRO A 63 -1.73 -7.38 1.50
CA PRO A 63 -1.23 -6.03 1.74
C PRO A 63 -0.70 -5.89 3.18
N THR A 64 0.42 -5.19 3.32
CA THR A 64 1.14 -5.05 4.59
C THR A 64 1.09 -3.60 5.04
N LEU A 65 0.73 -3.37 6.31
CA LEU A 65 0.84 -2.06 6.94
C LEU A 65 2.28 -1.89 7.43
N LEU A 66 2.99 -0.92 6.87
CA LEU A 66 4.30 -0.49 7.31
C LEU A 66 4.13 0.78 8.15
N SER A 67 4.70 0.78 9.36
CA SER A 67 4.79 1.97 10.21
C SER A 67 6.26 2.33 10.39
N ILE A 68 6.68 3.47 9.86
CA ILE A 68 8.05 3.98 10.00
C ILE A 68 8.02 5.08 11.06
N ALA A 69 8.76 4.88 12.15
CA ALA A 69 8.96 5.94 13.13
C ALA A 69 9.94 7.00 12.59
N SER A 70 9.53 8.27 12.64
CA SER A 70 10.37 9.42 12.26
C SER A 70 10.24 10.52 13.31
N GLY A 71 11.15 10.51 14.29
CA GLY A 71 11.15 11.49 15.38
C GLY A 71 9.91 11.35 16.28
N ASN A 72 9.08 12.39 16.34
CA ASN A 72 7.81 12.40 17.10
C ASN A 72 6.59 11.99 16.24
N GLU A 73 6.81 11.66 14.97
CA GLU A 73 5.75 11.29 14.02
C GLU A 73 5.96 9.85 13.54
N ALA A 74 4.88 9.19 13.15
CA ALA A 74 4.92 7.88 12.50
C ALA A 74 4.26 7.98 11.12
N LEU A 75 4.93 7.45 10.11
CA LEU A 75 4.39 7.32 8.76
C LEU A 75 3.81 5.92 8.60
N GLU A 76 2.50 5.83 8.35
CA GLU A 76 1.83 4.57 8.05
C GLU A 76 1.56 4.46 6.55
N LEU A 77 2.02 3.37 5.93
CA LEU A 77 1.83 3.07 4.52
C LEU A 77 1.25 1.66 4.36
N VAL A 78 0.26 1.49 3.50
CA VAL A 78 -0.18 0.15 3.09
C VAL A 78 0.55 -0.20 1.80
N LEU A 79 1.41 -1.21 1.86
CA LEU A 79 2.21 -1.69 0.74
C LEU A 79 1.66 -3.01 0.22
N TYR A 80 1.79 -3.22 -1.09
CA TYR A 80 1.45 -4.47 -1.75
C TYR A 80 2.47 -4.76 -2.85
N ARG A 81 3.03 -5.97 -2.86
CA ARG A 81 3.91 -6.40 -3.94
C ARG A 81 3.13 -7.28 -4.90
N ALA A 82 2.96 -6.82 -6.14
CA ALA A 82 2.22 -7.57 -7.15
C ALA A 82 3.05 -8.78 -7.63
N SER A 83 2.40 -9.91 -7.82
CA SER A 83 2.99 -11.10 -8.43
C SER A 83 3.09 -10.98 -9.95
N ALA A 84 2.22 -10.20 -10.59
CA ALA A 84 2.21 -10.00 -12.04
C ALA A 84 3.48 -9.33 -12.60
N ASP A 85 4.06 -8.38 -11.87
CA ASP A 85 5.25 -7.62 -12.30
C ASP A 85 6.37 -7.55 -11.25
N GLY A 86 6.13 -8.06 -10.03
CA GLY A 86 7.09 -8.05 -8.93
C GLY A 86 7.28 -6.68 -8.26
N ALA A 87 6.58 -5.64 -8.72
CA ALA A 87 6.74 -4.26 -8.24
C ALA A 87 5.96 -4.02 -6.94
N VAL A 88 6.41 -3.01 -6.19
CA VAL A 88 5.76 -2.57 -4.95
C VAL A 88 4.83 -1.40 -5.26
N TYR A 89 3.62 -1.51 -4.73
CA TYR A 89 2.55 -0.53 -4.83
C TYR A 89 2.22 -0.02 -3.43
N MET A 90 1.88 1.25 -3.31
CA MET A 90 1.35 1.84 -2.09
C MET A 90 -0.13 2.21 -2.27
N LEU A 91 -0.92 2.06 -1.22
CA LEU A 91 -2.27 2.62 -1.20
C LEU A 91 -2.16 4.13 -0.95
N ALA A 92 -2.65 4.93 -1.90
CA ALA A 92 -2.60 6.38 -1.80
C ALA A 92 -3.87 7.00 -2.39
N PRO A 93 -4.23 8.23 -1.98
CA PRO A 93 -5.32 8.96 -2.61
C PRO A 93 -4.94 9.30 -4.05
N VAL A 94 -5.85 9.03 -4.97
CA VAL A 94 -5.76 9.47 -6.36
C VAL A 94 -6.22 10.92 -6.38
N ARG A 95 -5.28 11.86 -6.45
CA ARG A 95 -5.64 13.27 -6.68
C ARG A 95 -6.31 13.39 -8.05
N HIS A 96 -7.48 14.05 -8.08
CA HIS A 96 -8.07 14.61 -9.29
C HIS A 96 -7.25 15.80 -9.80
#